data_AF-A0A414SK27-F1
#
_entry.id   AF-A0A414SK27-F1
#
_cell.length_a   1.000
_cell.length_b   1.000
_cell.length_c   1.000
_cell.angle_alpha   90.00
_cell.angle_beta   90.00
_cell.angle_gamma   90.00
#
_symmetry.space_group_name_H-M   'P 1'
#
loop_
_entity.id
_entity.type
_entity.pdbx_description
1 polymer ?
#
loop_
_entity_poly.entity_id
_entity_poly.type
_entity_poly.pdbx_seq_one_letter_code
_entity_poly.pdbx_strand_id
1 'polypeptide(L)'
;MKTLYFEDIEYLCLAANDMYDGHNEIVFVCKYEDAKEILRELIFYDHNFKELLLEDPEWHGYEDEYYVTIKDDGIWCEKAKPKDEYLYPDGDVVFISGDSNTKVLKKISKNAIVYEYSFEESNDEEPEEYDDFCECCYDRKEGKCFLDDEVEEGETYVHTLKDGDNVHGFNLSKYEDGAYKSYSYYGSDVLNEDRVRDILRKIDF
;
A
#
# COMPACT_ATOMS: atom_id res chain seq x y z
N MET A 1 2.22 -12.10 26.84
CA MET A 1 2.51 -11.34 25.61
C MET A 1 3.98 -11.52 25.31
N LYS A 2 4.30 -11.91 24.08
CA LYS A 2 5.67 -12.02 23.57
C LYS A 2 5.87 -10.88 22.58
N THR A 3 7.02 -10.22 22.62
CA THR A 3 7.41 -9.23 21.61
C THR A 3 8.01 -9.95 20.39
N LEU A 4 7.55 -9.58 19.21
CA LEU A 4 8.08 -9.98 17.91
C LEU A 4 8.70 -8.74 17.26
N TYR A 5 9.83 -8.95 16.59
CA TYR A 5 10.52 -7.91 15.86
C TYR A 5 10.43 -8.23 14.38
N PHE A 6 10.11 -7.22 13.58
CA PHE A 6 9.97 -7.30 12.13
C PHE A 6 10.87 -6.25 11.49
N GLU A 7 11.30 -6.51 10.26
CA GLU A 7 12.05 -5.52 9.48
C GLU A 7 11.16 -4.31 9.17
N ASP A 8 9.92 -4.58 8.72
CA ASP A 8 8.93 -3.57 8.36
C ASP A 8 7.48 -4.11 8.47
N ILE A 9 6.52 -3.33 7.98
CA ILE A 9 5.10 -3.68 7.95
C ILE A 9 4.79 -4.82 6.96
N GLU A 10 5.54 -4.97 5.87
CA GLU A 10 5.38 -6.07 4.93
C GLU A 10 5.65 -7.40 5.64
N TYR A 11 6.78 -7.52 6.35
CA TYR A 11 7.11 -8.72 7.10
C TYR A 11 6.12 -9.02 8.24
N LEU A 12 5.59 -7.98 8.89
CA LEU A 12 4.51 -8.13 9.87
C LEU A 12 3.24 -8.70 9.22
N CYS A 13 2.82 -8.13 8.08
CA CYS A 13 1.61 -8.56 7.37
C CYS A 13 1.76 -9.96 6.78
N LEU A 14 2.93 -10.32 6.27
CA LEU A 14 3.26 -11.68 5.83
C LEU A 14 3.08 -12.68 6.97
N ALA A 15 3.67 -12.39 8.14
CA ALA A 15 3.55 -13.27 9.30
C ALA A 15 2.11 -13.41 9.79
N ALA A 16 1.33 -12.33 9.75
CA ALA A 16 -0.08 -12.36 10.10
C ALA A 16 -0.92 -13.16 9.08
N ASN A 17 -0.61 -13.03 7.79
CA ASN A 17 -1.28 -13.77 6.71
C ASN A 17 -0.98 -15.28 6.81
N ASP A 18 0.28 -15.66 7.08
CA ASP A 18 0.67 -17.06 7.33
C ASP A 18 -0.06 -17.65 8.55
N MET A 19 -0.35 -16.84 9.57
CA MET A 19 -1.13 -17.27 10.73
C MET A 19 -2.62 -17.40 10.42
N TYR A 20 -3.16 -16.56 9.54
CA TYR A 20 -4.57 -16.60 9.16
C TYR A 20 -4.98 -17.94 8.55
N ASP A 21 -4.09 -18.65 7.85
CA ASP A 21 -4.36 -20.02 7.36
C ASP A 21 -4.77 -21.02 8.47
N GLY A 22 -4.44 -20.74 9.73
CA GLY A 22 -4.78 -21.56 10.90
C GLY A 22 -5.75 -20.91 11.90
N HIS A 23 -6.21 -19.69 11.65
CA HIS A 23 -6.97 -18.86 12.59
C HIS A 23 -8.11 -18.12 11.88
N ASN A 24 -9.25 -17.91 12.53
CA ASN A 24 -10.41 -17.31 11.84
C ASN A 24 -10.36 -15.77 11.87
N GLU A 25 -9.60 -15.19 12.80
CA GLU A 25 -9.57 -13.75 13.00
C GLU A 25 -8.21 -13.26 13.51
N ILE A 26 -7.57 -12.40 12.72
CA ILE A 26 -6.32 -11.71 13.12
C ILE A 26 -6.63 -10.24 13.30
N VAL A 27 -6.22 -9.66 14.42
CA VAL A 27 -6.42 -8.24 14.73
C VAL A 27 -5.10 -7.53 14.94
N PHE A 28 -4.89 -6.42 14.25
CA PHE A 28 -3.83 -5.46 14.53
C PHE A 28 -4.39 -4.31 15.36
N VAL A 29 -3.72 -3.99 16.46
CA VAL A 29 -3.98 -2.83 17.31
C VAL A 29 -2.83 -1.85 17.12
N CYS A 30 -3.11 -0.75 16.45
CA CYS A 30 -2.05 0.12 15.92
C CYS A 30 -2.50 1.58 15.80
N LYS A 31 -1.57 2.50 15.57
CA LYS A 31 -1.88 3.91 15.28
C LYS A 31 -2.22 4.10 13.81
N TYR A 32 -2.66 5.31 13.45
CA TYR A 32 -3.07 5.65 12.09
C TYR A 32 -2.03 5.29 11.02
N GLU A 33 -0.75 5.62 11.22
CA GLU A 33 0.29 5.35 10.21
C GLU A 33 0.47 3.86 9.94
N ASP A 34 0.65 3.06 10.99
CA ASP A 34 0.69 1.61 10.87
C ASP A 34 -0.60 1.05 10.24
N ALA A 35 -1.78 1.54 10.66
CA ALA A 35 -3.06 1.07 10.12
C ALA A 35 -3.17 1.31 8.61
N LYS A 36 -2.70 2.47 8.13
CA LYS A 36 -2.68 2.86 6.73
C LYS A 36 -1.82 1.89 5.90
N GLU A 37 -0.59 1.63 6.35
CA GLU A 37 0.33 0.73 5.64
C GLU A 37 -0.10 -0.75 5.76
N ILE A 38 -0.59 -1.20 6.92
CA ILE A 38 -1.14 -2.56 7.07
C ILE A 38 -2.29 -2.77 6.09
N LEU A 39 -3.23 -1.82 5.99
CA LEU A 39 -4.33 -1.92 5.04
C LEU A 39 -3.84 -2.02 3.59
N ARG A 40 -2.79 -1.28 3.24
CA ARG A 40 -2.17 -1.33 1.92
C ARG A 40 -1.56 -2.71 1.64
N GLU A 41 -0.80 -3.27 2.58
CA GLU A 41 -0.19 -4.59 2.44
C GLU A 41 -1.21 -5.71 2.35
N LEU A 42 -2.27 -5.68 3.16
CA LEU A 42 -3.29 -6.73 3.17
C LEU A 42 -4.04 -6.87 1.83
N ILE A 43 -4.11 -5.82 1.02
CA ILE A 43 -4.68 -5.89 -0.34
C ILE A 43 -3.84 -6.78 -1.25
N PHE A 44 -2.51 -6.74 -1.12
CA PHE A 44 -1.61 -7.55 -1.94
C PHE A 44 -1.69 -9.05 -1.63
N TYR A 45 -2.19 -9.40 -0.44
CA TYR A 45 -2.46 -10.78 -0.05
C TYR A 45 -3.86 -11.28 -0.46
N ASP A 46 -4.50 -10.65 -1.45
CA ASP A 46 -5.81 -11.03 -2.01
C ASP A 46 -6.99 -10.96 -1.01
N HIS A 47 -6.85 -10.23 0.10
CA HIS A 47 -7.97 -9.99 1.00
C HIS A 47 -8.91 -8.92 0.43
N ASN A 48 -10.21 -9.18 0.49
CA ASN A 48 -11.22 -8.21 0.07
C ASN A 48 -11.54 -7.21 1.19
N PHE A 49 -11.98 -6.00 0.85
CA PHE A 49 -12.48 -5.07 1.84
C PHE A 49 -13.91 -5.39 2.25
N LYS A 50 -14.18 -5.24 3.56
CA LYS A 50 -15.53 -5.31 4.08
C LYS A 50 -16.06 -3.97 4.58
N GLU A 51 -15.38 -3.36 5.55
CA GLU A 51 -15.71 -2.02 6.04
C GLU A 51 -14.44 -1.33 6.53
N LEU A 52 -14.15 -0.14 6.01
CA LEU A 52 -12.96 0.62 6.38
C LEU A 52 -13.35 1.98 6.92
N LEU A 53 -13.06 2.22 8.19
CA LEU A 53 -13.15 3.52 8.85
C LEU A 53 -11.77 3.92 9.35
N LEU A 54 -11.02 4.58 8.48
CA LEU A 54 -9.73 5.19 8.76
C LEU A 54 -9.84 6.70 8.50
N GLU A 55 -9.50 7.51 9.49
CA GLU A 55 -9.60 8.96 9.41
C GLU A 55 -8.24 9.59 9.74
N ASP A 56 -7.81 10.51 8.89
CA ASP A 56 -6.58 11.28 9.08
C ASP A 56 -6.64 12.07 10.40
N PRO A 57 -5.71 11.82 11.35
CA PRO A 57 -5.69 12.49 12.64
C PRO A 57 -5.56 14.01 12.54
N GLU A 58 -4.87 14.55 11.53
CA GLU A 58 -4.71 16.00 11.35
C GLU A 58 -6.05 16.70 11.06
N TRP A 59 -6.95 16.02 10.37
CA TRP A 59 -8.25 16.55 9.97
C TRP A 59 -9.37 16.20 10.97
N HIS A 60 -9.29 15.02 11.59
CA HIS A 60 -10.37 14.46 12.40
C HIS A 60 -10.05 14.37 13.90
N GLY A 61 -8.79 14.58 14.30
CA GLY A 61 -8.35 14.68 15.70
C GLY A 61 -8.35 13.37 16.47
N TYR A 62 -8.38 12.22 15.78
CA TYR A 62 -8.37 10.90 16.42
C TYR A 62 -6.95 10.33 16.47
N GLU A 63 -6.33 10.41 17.65
CA GLU A 63 -4.94 9.98 17.92
C GLU A 63 -4.84 8.63 18.65
N ASP A 64 -5.98 8.02 19.00
CA ASP A 64 -6.04 6.71 19.65
C ASP A 64 -5.81 5.57 18.63
N GLU A 65 -5.83 4.32 19.09
CA GLU A 65 -5.57 3.15 18.24
C GLU A 65 -6.73 2.84 17.28
N TYR A 66 -6.41 2.15 16.19
CA TYR A 66 -7.33 1.48 15.28
C TYR A 66 -7.24 -0.04 15.47
N TYR A 67 -8.33 -0.72 15.14
CA TYR A 67 -8.35 -2.16 14.90
C TYR A 67 -8.39 -2.38 13.40
N VAL A 68 -7.37 -3.04 12.85
CA VAL A 68 -7.40 -3.59 11.49
C VAL A 68 -7.55 -5.11 11.64
N THR A 69 -8.57 -5.69 11.03
CA THR A 69 -8.96 -7.07 11.30
C THR A 69 -9.12 -7.85 10.01
N ILE A 70 -8.47 -9.01 9.92
CA ILE A 70 -8.65 -10.01 8.85
C ILE A 70 -9.67 -11.04 9.32
N LYS A 71 -10.74 -11.24 8.54
CA LYS A 71 -11.77 -12.29 8.75
C LYS A 71 -12.17 -12.92 7.43
N ASP A 72 -12.93 -14.02 7.53
CA ASP A 72 -13.49 -14.78 6.39
C ASP A 72 -14.26 -13.91 5.38
N ASP A 73 -14.84 -12.79 5.83
CA ASP A 73 -15.63 -11.90 4.98
C ASP A 73 -14.90 -10.64 4.52
N GLY A 74 -13.60 -10.53 4.82
CA GLY A 74 -12.71 -9.48 4.37
C GLY A 74 -12.04 -8.69 5.51
N ILE A 75 -11.38 -7.61 5.11
CA ILE A 75 -10.68 -6.68 6.00
C ILE A 75 -11.68 -5.68 6.58
N TRP A 76 -11.61 -5.51 7.89
CA TRP A 76 -12.30 -4.47 8.64
C TRP A 76 -11.28 -3.48 9.21
N CYS A 77 -11.59 -2.19 9.20
CA CYS A 77 -10.85 -1.17 9.93
C CYS A 77 -11.81 -0.29 10.72
N GLU A 78 -11.57 -0.14 12.02
CA GLU A 78 -12.37 0.72 12.88
C GLU A 78 -11.55 1.40 13.98
N LYS A 79 -12.05 2.52 14.50
CA LYS A 79 -11.48 3.17 15.68
C LYS A 79 -11.58 2.21 16.87
N ALA A 80 -10.47 1.93 17.54
CA ALA A 80 -10.48 1.11 18.75
C ALA A 80 -11.24 1.78 19.91
N LYS A 81 -11.26 3.12 19.94
CA LYS A 81 -11.77 3.95 21.05
C LYS A 81 -12.66 5.12 20.58
N PRO A 82 -13.78 4.88 19.87
CA PRO A 82 -14.55 5.94 19.22
C PRO A 82 -15.28 6.88 20.19
N LYS A 83 -15.49 6.48 21.45
CA LYS A 83 -16.22 7.25 22.49
C LYS A 83 -15.47 7.26 23.82
N ASP A 84 -14.16 7.43 23.78
CA ASP A 84 -13.27 7.37 24.95
C ASP A 84 -13.25 6.03 25.71
N GLU A 85 -13.90 5.01 25.17
CA GLU A 85 -13.86 3.65 25.67
C GLU A 85 -13.43 2.69 24.56
N TYR A 86 -12.50 1.79 24.90
CA TYR A 86 -12.07 0.72 23.99
C TYR A 86 -13.19 -0.28 23.72
N LEU A 87 -13.38 -0.59 22.45
CA LEU A 87 -14.21 -1.68 21.96
C LEU A 87 -13.59 -3.04 22.30
N TYR A 88 -14.35 -4.12 22.11
CA TYR A 88 -13.90 -5.49 22.30
C TYR A 88 -13.57 -6.10 20.94
N PRO A 89 -12.29 -6.28 20.57
CA PRO A 89 -11.93 -6.99 19.36
C PRO A 89 -12.09 -8.51 19.55
N ASP A 90 -12.64 -9.20 18.56
CA ASP A 90 -12.89 -10.64 18.58
C ASP A 90 -11.73 -11.46 17.95
N GLY A 91 -10.48 -11.09 18.17
CA GLY A 91 -9.32 -11.76 17.55
C GLY A 91 -8.91 -13.10 18.17
N ASP A 92 -8.66 -14.11 17.32
CA ASP A 92 -7.96 -15.35 17.69
C ASP A 92 -6.47 -15.06 17.95
N VAL A 93 -5.87 -14.21 17.10
CA VAL A 93 -4.51 -13.68 17.24
C VAL A 93 -4.58 -12.16 17.22
N VAL A 94 -3.84 -11.50 18.13
CA VAL A 94 -3.76 -10.05 18.22
C VAL A 94 -2.32 -9.59 18.18
N PHE A 95 -1.98 -8.78 17.18
CA PHE A 95 -0.73 -8.03 17.06
C PHE A 95 -0.96 -6.62 17.60
N ILE A 96 -0.15 -6.18 18.57
CA ILE A 96 -0.30 -4.86 19.20
C ILE A 96 0.99 -4.08 19.01
N SER A 97 0.91 -2.88 18.45
CA SER A 97 2.05 -1.97 18.34
C SER A 97 2.60 -1.67 19.75
N GLY A 98 3.92 -1.67 19.90
CA GLY A 98 4.59 -1.23 21.14
C GLY A 98 4.19 0.18 21.58
N ASP A 99 3.75 1.03 20.63
CA ASP A 99 3.29 2.40 20.89
C ASP A 99 1.81 2.50 21.28
N SER A 100 1.09 1.38 21.32
CA SER A 100 -0.31 1.33 21.72
C SER A 100 -0.50 1.54 23.22
N ASN A 101 -1.60 2.18 23.59
CA ASN A 101 -1.97 2.31 24.99
C ASN A 101 -2.29 0.95 25.61
N THR A 102 -1.52 0.56 26.62
CA THR A 102 -1.68 -0.71 27.37
C THR A 102 -3.08 -0.95 27.95
N LYS A 103 -3.94 0.07 28.09
CA LYS A 103 -5.34 -0.11 28.51
C LYS A 103 -6.15 -0.97 27.55
N VAL A 104 -5.78 -1.03 26.27
CA VAL A 104 -6.46 -1.86 25.25
C VAL A 104 -6.42 -3.35 25.60
N LEU A 105 -5.34 -3.80 26.27
CA LEU A 105 -5.16 -5.18 26.73
C LEU A 105 -6.30 -5.69 27.62
N LYS A 106 -7.01 -4.79 28.31
CA LYS A 106 -8.16 -5.16 29.17
C LYS A 106 -9.39 -5.58 28.38
N LYS A 107 -9.45 -5.25 27.09
CA LYS A 107 -10.56 -5.57 26.19
C LYS A 107 -10.28 -6.77 25.30
N ILE A 108 -9.03 -7.20 25.21
CA ILE A 108 -8.65 -8.37 24.43
C ILE A 108 -9.09 -9.65 25.15
N SER A 109 -9.59 -10.61 24.38
CA SER A 109 -9.98 -11.92 24.88
C SER A 109 -8.82 -12.61 25.60
N LYS A 110 -9.09 -13.24 26.75
CA LYS A 110 -8.08 -14.00 27.50
C LYS A 110 -7.58 -15.25 26.77
N ASN A 111 -8.32 -15.70 25.77
CA ASN A 111 -7.98 -16.87 24.96
C ASN A 111 -7.23 -16.50 23.69
N ALA A 112 -7.14 -15.21 23.35
CA ALA A 112 -6.41 -14.75 22.19
C ALA A 112 -4.89 -14.97 22.38
N ILE A 113 -4.21 -15.29 21.28
CA ILE A 113 -2.76 -15.28 21.24
C ILE A 113 -2.32 -13.83 21.02
N VAL A 114 -1.61 -13.25 21.99
CA VAL A 114 -1.24 -11.83 21.94
C VAL A 114 0.26 -11.64 21.76
N TYR A 115 0.62 -10.96 20.67
CA TYR A 115 1.96 -10.49 20.36
C TYR A 115 2.01 -8.97 20.44
N GLU A 116 3.08 -8.47 21.04
CA GLU A 116 3.51 -7.09 20.80
C GLU A 116 4.42 -7.10 19.58
N TYR A 117 4.26 -6.16 18.66
CA TYR A 117 5.19 -5.99 17.54
C TYR A 117 5.96 -4.70 17.66
N SER A 118 7.19 -4.73 17.16
CA SER A 118 8.07 -3.57 17.02
C SER A 118 8.94 -3.79 15.78
N PHE A 119 9.47 -2.72 15.22
CA PHE A 119 10.38 -2.81 14.09
C PHE A 119 11.83 -2.84 14.58
N GLU A 120 12.68 -3.59 13.89
CA GLU A 120 14.10 -3.61 14.17
C GLU A 120 14.66 -2.19 13.97
N GLU A 121 15.36 -1.64 14.99
CA GLU A 121 16.06 -0.37 14.83
C GLU A 121 17.20 -0.59 13.83
N SER A 122 16.99 -0.19 12.58
CA SER A 122 18.06 -0.11 11.57
C SER A 122 19.16 0.79 12.14
N ASN A 123 20.38 0.27 12.29
CA ASN A 123 21.53 1.11 12.60
C ASN A 123 21.74 2.07 11.40
N ASP A 124 21.26 3.30 11.54
CA ASP A 124 21.58 4.50 10.73
C ASP A 124 22.13 4.23 9.33
N GLU A 125 21.25 4.00 8.36
CA GLU A 125 21.33 4.69 7.07
C GLU A 125 19.94 5.31 6.85
N GLU A 126 19.93 6.54 6.33
CA GLU A 126 18.76 7.43 6.25
C GLU A 126 17.48 6.68 5.85
N PRO A 127 16.30 7.03 6.41
CA PRO A 127 15.05 6.44 5.94
C PRO A 127 15.00 6.63 4.43
N GLU A 128 15.02 5.53 3.68
CA GLU A 128 14.68 5.57 2.26
C GLU A 128 13.31 6.26 2.22
N GLU A 129 13.27 7.48 1.68
CA GLU A 129 12.01 8.17 1.42
C GLU A 129 11.15 7.14 0.70
N TYR A 130 10.00 6.81 1.28
CA TYR A 130 9.02 5.94 0.68
C TYR A 130 8.70 6.52 -0.70
N ASP A 131 9.31 5.96 -1.75
CA ASP A 131 8.92 6.24 -3.13
C ASP A 131 7.44 5.86 -3.20
N ASP A 132 6.61 6.88 -3.44
CA ASP A 132 5.19 6.74 -3.72
C ASP A 132 5.02 5.59 -4.72
N PHE A 133 4.41 4.50 -4.27
CA PHE A 133 4.26 3.29 -5.07
C PHE A 133 3.34 3.59 -6.26
N CYS A 134 3.96 4.01 -7.35
CA CYS A 134 3.34 4.09 -8.66
C CYS A 134 3.36 2.69 -9.27
N GLU A 135 2.19 2.10 -9.52
CA GLU A 135 2.06 0.86 -10.31
C GLU A 135 2.76 0.93 -11.70
N CYS A 136 3.16 2.13 -12.14
CA CYS A 136 3.97 2.35 -13.34
C CYS A 136 5.45 1.93 -13.21
N CYS A 137 5.94 1.61 -12.01
CA CYS A 137 7.36 1.39 -11.70
C CYS A 137 7.80 -0.09 -11.70
N TYR A 138 6.93 -1.04 -12.04
CA TYR A 138 7.22 -2.49 -11.98
C TYR A 138 8.40 -2.96 -12.87
N ASP A 139 8.93 -2.11 -13.75
CA ASP A 139 9.99 -2.51 -14.69
C ASP A 139 10.99 -1.37 -14.98
N ARG A 140 11.75 -0.91 -13.97
CA ARG A 140 12.93 -0.06 -14.21
C ARG A 140 14.14 -0.45 -13.37
N LYS A 141 15.24 -0.76 -14.07
CA LYS A 141 16.60 -0.87 -13.54
C LYS A 141 17.26 0.49 -13.22
N GLU A 142 16.57 1.61 -13.42
CA GLU A 142 17.19 2.95 -13.42
C GLU A 142 16.38 4.05 -12.71
N GLY A 143 15.47 3.70 -11.79
CA GLY A 143 14.97 4.64 -10.75
C GLY A 143 14.45 5.99 -11.26
N LYS A 144 13.48 5.99 -12.18
CA LYS A 144 12.77 7.23 -12.57
C LYS A 144 11.27 6.98 -12.60
N CYS A 145 10.54 7.58 -11.66
CA CYS A 145 9.08 7.58 -11.61
C CYS A 145 8.52 8.61 -12.61
N PHE A 146 7.26 8.44 -13.05
CA PHE A 146 6.57 9.41 -13.92
C PHE A 146 6.03 10.62 -13.12
N LEU A 147 5.95 10.49 -11.80
CA LEU A 147 5.40 11.51 -10.90
C LEU A 147 6.49 12.27 -10.16
N ASP A 148 7.66 11.66 -9.98
CA ASP A 148 8.84 12.28 -9.38
C ASP A 148 9.92 12.49 -10.45
N ASP A 149 9.86 13.65 -11.07
CA ASP A 149 10.99 14.53 -11.38
C ASP A 149 10.59 15.53 -12.47
N GLU A 150 11.13 16.74 -12.36
CA GLU A 150 10.89 17.88 -13.26
C GLU A 150 10.85 17.45 -14.73
N VAL A 151 9.69 17.57 -15.37
CA VAL A 151 9.55 17.29 -16.80
C VAL A 151 10.33 18.34 -17.58
N GLU A 152 11.49 17.96 -18.13
CA GLU A 152 12.31 18.85 -18.94
C GLU A 152 11.56 19.26 -20.21
N GLU A 153 11.55 20.57 -20.49
CA GLU A 153 10.87 21.13 -21.65
C GLU A 153 11.41 20.54 -22.96
N GLY A 154 10.53 19.91 -23.75
CA GLY A 154 10.88 19.34 -25.05
C GLY A 154 11.13 17.83 -25.06
N GLU A 155 11.13 17.13 -23.92
CA GLU A 155 11.26 15.67 -23.90
C GLU A 155 9.94 14.95 -24.27
N THR A 156 10.04 13.95 -25.16
CA THR A 156 8.94 13.09 -25.58
C THR A 156 9.06 11.74 -24.89
N TYR A 157 8.07 11.39 -24.08
CA TYR A 157 8.02 10.12 -23.35
C TYR A 157 7.05 9.14 -24.01
N VAL A 158 7.47 7.88 -24.13
CA VAL A 158 6.66 6.79 -24.70
C VAL A 158 6.48 5.69 -23.67
N HIS A 159 5.25 5.46 -23.24
CA HIS A 159 4.87 4.32 -22.40
C HIS A 159 4.16 3.27 -23.26
N THR A 160 4.68 2.05 -23.32
CA THR A 160 4.04 0.94 -24.06
C THR A 160 3.26 0.04 -23.12
N LEU A 161 2.04 -0.34 -23.50
CA LEU A 161 1.23 -1.32 -22.80
C LEU A 161 1.53 -2.70 -23.37
N LYS A 162 2.05 -3.60 -22.55
CA LYS A 162 2.50 -4.93 -22.95
C LYS A 162 1.63 -6.03 -22.35
N ASP A 163 1.41 -7.09 -23.12
CA ASP A 163 0.92 -8.41 -22.69
C ASP A 163 1.98 -9.45 -23.06
N GLY A 164 2.80 -9.84 -22.08
CA GLY A 164 4.05 -10.55 -22.32
C GLY A 164 5.01 -9.74 -23.20
N ASP A 165 5.49 -10.34 -24.29
CA ASP A 165 6.38 -9.69 -25.28
C ASP A 165 5.61 -8.81 -26.29
N ASN A 166 4.27 -8.79 -26.24
CA ASN A 166 3.45 -8.10 -27.23
C ASN A 166 3.04 -6.71 -26.74
N VAL A 167 3.27 -5.67 -27.55
CA VAL A 167 2.75 -4.32 -27.27
C VAL A 167 1.34 -4.18 -27.85
N HIS A 168 0.35 -3.76 -27.08
CA HIS A 168 -1.04 -3.56 -27.53
C HIS A 168 -1.49 -2.10 -27.54
N GLY A 169 -0.71 -1.23 -26.91
CA GLY A 169 -0.99 0.19 -26.88
C GLY A 169 0.22 1.00 -26.46
N PHE A 170 0.10 2.31 -26.58
CA PHE A 170 1.09 3.22 -26.04
C PHE A 170 0.44 4.54 -25.61
N ASN A 171 1.06 5.21 -24.65
CA ASN A 171 0.81 6.59 -24.28
C ASN A 171 2.06 7.41 -24.59
N LEU A 172 1.86 8.58 -25.17
CA LEU A 172 2.87 9.57 -25.45
C LEU A 172 2.55 10.81 -24.66
N SER A 173 3.55 11.39 -24.02
CA SER A 173 3.40 12.65 -23.31
C SER A 173 4.61 13.54 -23.58
N LYS A 174 4.35 14.84 -23.80
CA LYS A 174 5.36 15.87 -24.03
C LYS A 174 4.90 17.14 -23.33
N TYR A 175 5.82 17.80 -22.65
CA TYR A 175 5.63 19.13 -22.10
C TYR A 175 6.39 20.15 -22.97
N GLU A 176 5.66 21.13 -23.51
CA GLU A 176 6.19 22.14 -24.44
C GLU A 176 5.37 23.42 -24.32
N ASP A 177 6.03 24.58 -24.28
CA ASP A 177 5.39 25.90 -24.21
C ASP A 177 4.42 26.07 -23.02
N GLY A 178 4.74 25.46 -21.88
CA GLY A 178 3.90 25.51 -20.67
C GLY A 178 2.63 24.67 -20.75
N ALA A 179 2.51 23.77 -21.73
CA ALA A 179 1.37 22.89 -21.90
C ALA A 179 1.78 21.41 -22.04
N TYR A 180 0.97 20.53 -21.44
CA TYR A 180 1.08 19.09 -21.65
C TYR A 180 0.28 18.67 -22.89
N LYS A 181 0.92 17.94 -23.80
CA LYS A 181 0.29 17.25 -24.92
C LYS A 181 0.45 15.76 -24.70
N SER A 182 -0.66 15.02 -24.78
CA SER A 182 -0.62 13.57 -24.71
C SER A 182 -1.41 12.90 -25.83
N TYR A 183 -0.91 11.76 -26.29
CA TYR A 183 -1.56 10.90 -27.28
C TYR A 183 -1.59 9.48 -26.77
N SER A 184 -2.75 8.84 -26.83
CA SER A 184 -2.88 7.45 -26.41
C SER A 184 -3.47 6.63 -27.54
N TYR A 185 -2.86 5.48 -27.80
CA TYR A 185 -3.32 4.49 -28.76
C TYR A 185 -3.53 3.16 -28.04
N TYR A 186 -4.70 2.56 -28.27
CA TYR A 186 -5.05 1.24 -27.77
C TYR A 186 -5.68 0.44 -28.89
N GLY A 187 -5.27 -0.82 -29.05
CA GLY A 187 -5.85 -1.70 -30.05
C GLY A 187 -5.70 -3.17 -29.67
N SER A 188 -6.48 -4.02 -30.33
CA SER A 188 -6.33 -5.48 -30.22
C SER A 188 -5.14 -6.01 -31.02
N ASP A 189 -4.62 -5.22 -31.96
CA ASP A 189 -3.46 -5.59 -32.78
C ASP A 189 -2.17 -5.50 -31.95
N VAL A 190 -1.29 -6.49 -32.13
CA VAL A 190 0.09 -6.40 -31.63
C VAL A 190 0.84 -5.34 -32.44
N LEU A 191 1.45 -4.39 -31.73
CA LEU A 191 2.27 -3.32 -32.25
C LEU A 191 3.75 -3.70 -32.23
N ASN A 192 4.26 -3.75 -33.44
CA ASN A 192 5.59 -3.35 -33.85
C ASN A 192 6.32 -2.15 -33.25
N GLU A 193 7.61 -2.22 -32.89
CA GLU A 193 8.43 -0.99 -32.74
C GLU A 193 8.40 -0.12 -34.00
N ASP A 194 8.50 -0.71 -35.20
CA ASP A 194 8.46 0.05 -36.46
C ASP A 194 7.09 0.71 -36.68
N ARG A 195 6.00 0.02 -36.33
CA ARG A 195 4.63 0.55 -36.41
C ARG A 195 4.41 1.68 -35.41
N VAL A 196 4.93 1.58 -34.19
CA VAL A 196 4.91 2.68 -33.22
C VAL A 196 5.66 3.88 -33.80
N ARG A 197 6.90 3.72 -34.28
CA ARG A 197 7.70 4.81 -34.87
C ARG A 197 7.04 5.47 -36.08
N ASP A 198 6.36 4.71 -36.94
CA ASP A 198 5.60 5.26 -38.08
C ASP A 198 4.40 6.10 -37.61
N ILE A 199 3.72 5.68 -36.54
CA ILE A 199 2.65 6.47 -35.93
C ILE A 199 3.23 7.78 -35.36
N LEU A 200 4.32 7.72 -34.58
CA LEU A 200 4.98 8.90 -34.00
C LEU A 200 5.32 9.96 -35.07
N ARG A 201 5.95 9.53 -36.17
CA ARG A 201 6.29 10.42 -37.29
C ARG A 201 5.09 11.08 -37.95
N LYS A 202 3.91 10.45 -37.91
CA LYS A 202 2.68 10.96 -38.54
C LYS A 202 1.91 11.93 -37.66
N ILE A 203 2.07 11.84 -36.34
CA ILE A 203 1.39 12.71 -35.37
C ILE A 203 2.23 13.91 -34.93
N ASP A 204 3.38 14.11 -35.59
CA ASP A 204 4.32 15.23 -35.37
C ASP A 204 4.71 15.40 -33.89
N PHE A 205 5.05 14.26 -33.26
CA PHE A 205 5.42 14.13 -31.86
C PHE A 205 6.90 13.74 -31.69
#